data_AF-A0A183U8X7-F1
#
_entry.id   AF-A0A183U8X7-F1
#
_cell.length_a   1.000
_cell.length_b   1.000
_cell.length_c   1.000
_cell.angle_alpha   90.00
_cell.angle_beta   90.00
_cell.angle_gamma   90.00
#
_symmetry.space_group_name_H-M   'P 1'
#
loop_
_entity.id
_entity.type
_entity.pdbx_description
1 polymer ?
#
loop_
_entity_poly.entity_id
_entity_poly.type
_entity_poly.pdbx_seq_one_letter_code
_entity_poly.pdbx_strand_id
1 'polypeptide(L)'
;LFSYLYLFSALCLRFAGFEVKRYRYYDKETCGFDETGAMEDISNMPEKSVILLHACAHNPTGVDPKPEQWKKIEELVRKKRLLPFFDMAYQGFASGCVDRDAFSVRNFIEQGNCVALAQSFAKNMGLYGRCIPQKDIAGYSFSLHISKRMTKSRTLSPLLLGLASDSNYFSKLLNLSFMLSTLFAI
;
A
#
# COMPACT_ATOMS: atom_id res chain seq x y z
N LEU A 1 1.65 -10.37 -20.94
CA LEU A 1 2.41 -9.26 -20.30
C LEU A 1 1.84 -8.82 -18.93
N PHE A 2 1.10 -9.66 -18.19
CA PHE A 2 0.37 -9.26 -16.97
C PHE A 2 0.60 -10.20 -15.78
N SER A 3 1.87 -10.42 -15.40
CA SER A 3 2.24 -11.13 -14.16
C SER A 3 3.26 -10.37 -13.30
N TYR A 4 3.83 -9.28 -13.81
CA TYR A 4 4.91 -8.57 -13.12
C TYR A 4 4.44 -7.59 -12.05
N LEU A 5 3.18 -7.14 -12.04
CA LEU A 5 2.73 -6.11 -11.10
C LEU A 5 2.71 -6.60 -9.63
N TYR A 6 2.30 -7.86 -9.38
CA TYR A 6 2.37 -8.49 -8.05
C TYR A 6 3.81 -8.58 -7.51
N LEU A 7 4.74 -8.96 -8.39
CA LEU A 7 6.16 -9.04 -8.07
C LEU A 7 6.79 -7.66 -7.92
N PHE A 8 6.26 -6.64 -8.59
CA PHE A 8 6.90 -5.35 -8.70
C PHE A 8 7.00 -4.62 -7.35
N SER A 9 5.88 -4.48 -6.64
CA SER A 9 5.86 -3.77 -5.35
C SER A 9 6.68 -4.49 -4.29
N ALA A 10 6.64 -5.83 -4.27
CA ALA A 10 7.51 -6.65 -3.42
C ALA A 10 8.99 -6.56 -3.82
N LEU A 11 9.30 -6.46 -5.10
CA LEU A 11 10.65 -6.35 -5.63
C LEU A 11 11.25 -4.96 -5.33
N CYS A 12 10.45 -3.90 -5.44
CA CYS A 12 10.84 -2.55 -5.03
C CYS A 12 11.19 -2.51 -3.53
N LEU A 13 10.42 -3.19 -2.67
CA LEU A 13 10.78 -3.32 -1.26
C LEU A 13 12.11 -4.05 -1.06
N ARG A 14 12.36 -5.14 -1.79
CA ARG A 14 13.66 -5.86 -1.73
C ARG A 14 14.82 -4.96 -2.15
N PHE A 15 14.70 -4.26 -3.29
CA PHE A 15 15.74 -3.36 -3.77
C PHE A 15 15.95 -2.14 -2.86
N ALA A 16 14.91 -1.73 -2.14
CA ALA A 16 15.02 -0.68 -1.12
C ALA A 16 15.74 -1.18 0.14
N GLY A 17 16.10 -2.47 0.22
CA GLY A 17 16.82 -3.07 1.34
C GLY A 17 15.92 -3.63 2.43
N PHE A 18 14.61 -3.83 2.18
CA PHE A 18 13.73 -4.53 3.11
C PHE A 18 13.85 -6.05 2.96
N GLU A 19 13.86 -6.75 4.10
CA GLU A 19 13.60 -8.20 4.11
C GLU A 19 12.11 -8.41 3.85
N VAL A 20 11.77 -9.07 2.74
CA VAL A 20 10.37 -9.29 2.33
C VAL A 20 9.92 -10.69 2.71
N LYS A 21 8.99 -10.76 3.67
CA LYS A 21 8.24 -11.95 4.08
C LYS A 21 6.82 -11.90 3.51
N ARG A 22 6.14 -13.05 3.49
CA ARG A 22 4.74 -13.19 3.05
C ARG A 22 3.85 -13.45 4.25
N TYR A 23 2.60 -13.00 4.17
CA TYR A 23 1.52 -13.37 5.07
C TYR A 23 0.45 -14.12 4.27
N ARG A 24 -0.33 -14.98 4.94
CA ARG A 24 -1.45 -15.70 4.34
C ARG A 24 -2.51 -14.71 3.85
N TYR A 25 -3.09 -15.01 2.69
CA TYR A 25 -4.02 -14.10 2.03
C TYR A 25 -5.14 -14.84 1.31
N TYR A 26 -4.82 -15.91 0.56
CA TYR A 26 -5.80 -16.65 -0.23
C TYR A 26 -5.97 -18.06 0.31
N ASP A 27 -7.21 -18.41 0.59
CA ASP A 27 -7.60 -19.77 0.95
C ASP A 27 -8.04 -20.52 -0.31
N LYS A 28 -7.36 -21.65 -0.58
CA LYS A 28 -7.62 -22.48 -1.76
C LYS A 28 -8.92 -23.26 -1.65
N GLU A 29 -9.37 -23.59 -0.45
CA GLU A 29 -10.58 -24.39 -0.24
C GLU A 29 -11.83 -23.52 -0.42
N THR A 30 -11.81 -22.30 0.10
CA THR A 30 -12.94 -21.36 -0.04
C THR A 30 -12.85 -20.46 -1.27
N CYS A 31 -11.72 -20.48 -1.99
CA CYS A 31 -11.37 -19.53 -3.04
C CYS A 31 -11.51 -18.05 -2.59
N GLY A 32 -11.31 -17.81 -1.30
CA GLY A 32 -11.59 -16.55 -0.62
C GLY A 32 -10.38 -15.94 0.08
N PHE A 33 -10.62 -14.83 0.76
CA PHE A 33 -9.59 -14.21 1.62
C PHE A 33 -9.45 -15.05 2.89
N ASP A 34 -8.24 -15.56 3.15
CA ASP A 34 -7.88 -16.28 4.37
C ASP A 34 -7.79 -15.30 5.54
N GLU A 35 -8.95 -14.89 6.05
CA GLU A 35 -9.04 -13.93 7.14
C GLU A 35 -8.30 -14.43 8.38
N THR A 36 -8.54 -15.67 8.80
CA THR A 36 -7.93 -16.22 10.02
C THR A 36 -6.41 -16.26 9.90
N GLY A 37 -5.87 -16.78 8.80
CA GLY A 37 -4.43 -16.84 8.59
C GLY A 37 -3.79 -15.46 8.43
N ALA A 38 -4.45 -14.53 7.74
CA ALA A 38 -3.98 -13.16 7.59
C ALA A 38 -3.89 -12.44 8.95
N MET A 39 -4.92 -12.54 9.79
CA MET A 39 -4.93 -11.88 11.11
C MET A 39 -3.84 -12.45 12.03
N GLU A 40 -3.64 -13.77 12.03
CA GLU A 40 -2.57 -14.41 12.79
C GLU A 40 -1.19 -13.89 12.35
N ASP A 41 -0.91 -13.91 11.05
CA ASP A 41 0.38 -13.47 10.51
C ASP A 41 0.63 -11.98 10.77
N ILE A 42 -0.37 -11.11 10.56
CA ILE A 42 -0.27 -9.67 10.82
C ILE A 42 -0.02 -9.40 12.32
N SER A 43 -0.68 -10.15 13.20
CA SER A 43 -0.47 -10.01 14.65
C SER A 43 0.96 -10.39 15.08
N ASN A 44 1.57 -11.32 14.35
CA ASN A 44 2.94 -11.80 14.57
C ASN A 44 4.01 -10.95 13.86
N MET A 45 3.63 -10.00 13.00
CA MET A 45 4.60 -9.11 12.35
C MET A 45 5.38 -8.30 13.41
N PRO A 46 6.71 -8.12 13.24
CA PRO A 46 7.47 -7.23 14.11
C PRO A 46 6.89 -5.82 14.05
N GLU A 47 6.82 -5.15 15.20
CA GLU A 47 6.33 -3.77 15.24
C GLU A 47 7.19 -2.85 14.36
N LYS A 48 6.58 -1.79 13.82
CA LYS A 48 7.23 -0.85 12.88
C LYS A 48 7.64 -1.46 11.53
N SER A 49 7.23 -2.69 11.23
CA SER A 49 7.38 -3.26 9.88
C SER A 49 6.50 -2.53 8.87
N VAL A 50 6.85 -2.63 7.59
CA VAL A 50 6.00 -2.20 6.47
C VAL A 50 5.11 -3.35 6.05
N ILE A 51 3.82 -3.09 5.86
CA ILE A 51 2.87 -4.06 5.30
C ILE A 51 2.39 -3.57 3.94
N LEU A 52 2.62 -4.37 2.90
CA LEU A 52 2.16 -4.10 1.54
C LEU A 52 0.73 -4.64 1.38
N LEU A 53 -0.21 -3.78 0.97
CA LEU A 53 -1.63 -4.09 0.82
C LEU A 53 -2.10 -3.67 -0.58
N HIS A 54 -2.91 -4.49 -1.24
CA HIS A 54 -3.61 -4.06 -2.45
C HIS A 54 -4.89 -3.36 -2.04
N ALA A 55 -5.10 -2.14 -2.51
CA ALA A 55 -6.28 -1.36 -2.12
C ALA A 55 -7.59 -2.01 -2.59
N CYS A 56 -7.56 -2.59 -3.80
CA CYS A 56 -8.65 -3.31 -4.46
C CYS A 56 -8.08 -4.14 -5.64
N ALA A 57 -8.89 -5.04 -6.19
CA ALA A 57 -8.59 -5.92 -7.31
C ALA A 57 -7.23 -6.62 -7.12
N HIS A 58 -7.10 -7.37 -6.03
CA HIS A 58 -5.84 -8.02 -5.67
C HIS A 58 -5.27 -8.85 -6.82
N ASN A 59 -4.03 -8.56 -7.24
CA ASN A 59 -3.29 -9.37 -8.21
C ASN A 59 -2.43 -10.39 -7.43
N PRO A 60 -2.42 -11.70 -7.76
CA PRO A 60 -3.05 -12.35 -8.91
C PRO A 60 -4.42 -12.96 -8.65
N THR A 61 -4.92 -12.95 -7.41
CA THR A 61 -6.06 -13.79 -7.02
C THR A 61 -7.43 -13.22 -7.40
N GLY A 62 -7.55 -11.91 -7.60
CA GLY A 62 -8.81 -11.18 -7.77
C GLY A 62 -9.66 -11.08 -6.51
N VAL A 63 -9.15 -11.54 -5.36
CA VAL A 63 -9.92 -11.62 -4.11
C VAL A 63 -9.58 -10.47 -3.18
N ASP A 64 -10.58 -9.67 -2.84
CA ASP A 64 -10.46 -8.53 -1.93
C ASP A 64 -11.12 -8.82 -0.56
N PRO A 65 -10.55 -8.33 0.55
CA PRO A 65 -11.21 -8.37 1.84
C PRO A 65 -12.50 -7.55 1.82
N LYS A 66 -13.50 -8.00 2.58
CA LYS A 66 -14.75 -7.26 2.82
C LYS A 66 -14.50 -6.03 3.71
N PRO A 67 -15.40 -5.03 3.70
CA PRO A 67 -15.25 -3.84 4.54
C PRO A 67 -15.03 -4.14 6.03
N GLU A 68 -15.68 -5.17 6.57
CA GLU A 68 -15.55 -5.59 7.96
C GLU A 68 -14.17 -6.21 8.22
N GLN A 69 -13.63 -6.93 7.25
CA GLN A 69 -12.29 -7.53 7.32
C GLN A 69 -11.22 -6.44 7.22
N TRP A 70 -11.38 -5.46 6.34
CA TRP A 70 -10.50 -4.29 6.26
C TRP A 70 -10.41 -3.51 7.57
N LYS A 71 -11.51 -3.36 8.30
CA LYS A 71 -11.51 -2.74 9.63
C LYS A 71 -10.68 -3.52 10.64
N LYS A 72 -10.76 -4.86 10.63
CA LYS A 72 -9.91 -5.72 11.48
C LYS A 72 -8.43 -5.64 11.11
N ILE A 73 -8.12 -5.61 9.81
CA ILE A 73 -6.74 -5.42 9.33
C ILE A 73 -6.20 -4.07 9.84
N GLU A 74 -6.97 -2.99 9.66
CA GLU A 74 -6.60 -1.66 10.16
C GLU A 74 -6.29 -1.68 11.65
N GLU A 75 -7.15 -2.29 12.46
CA GLU A 75 -7.00 -2.33 13.91
C GLU A 75 -5.68 -2.99 14.31
N LEU A 76 -5.35 -4.13 13.69
CA LEU A 76 -4.07 -4.81 13.93
C LEU A 76 -2.88 -3.98 13.46
N VAL A 77 -2.95 -3.39 12.26
CA VAL A 77 -1.90 -2.52 11.72
C VAL A 77 -1.61 -1.37 12.68
N ARG A 78 -2.64 -0.71 13.19
CA ARG A 78 -2.53 0.38 14.15
C ARG A 78 -1.97 -0.09 15.48
N LYS A 79 -2.50 -1.18 16.05
CA LYS A 79 -2.03 -1.77 17.32
C LYS A 79 -0.56 -2.15 17.27
N LYS A 80 -0.12 -2.72 16.16
CA LYS A 80 1.26 -3.15 15.90
C LYS A 80 2.17 -2.03 15.40
N ARG A 81 1.63 -0.82 15.20
CA ARG A 81 2.37 0.35 14.70
C ARG A 81 3.06 0.06 13.36
N LEU A 82 2.41 -0.71 12.50
CA LEU A 82 2.93 -1.03 11.16
C LEU A 82 2.76 0.18 10.24
N LEU A 83 3.61 0.29 9.22
CA LEU A 83 3.43 1.25 8.14
C LEU A 83 2.65 0.59 7.00
N PRO A 84 1.36 0.90 6.80
CA PRO A 84 0.59 0.42 5.66
C PRO A 84 1.08 1.09 4.36
N PHE A 85 1.51 0.27 3.42
CA PHE A 85 1.86 0.67 2.06
C PHE A 85 0.86 0.07 1.07
N PHE A 86 0.03 0.91 0.48
CA PHE A 86 -0.99 0.52 -0.48
C PHE A 86 -0.46 0.56 -1.91
N ASP A 87 -0.71 -0.50 -2.67
CA ASP A 87 -0.65 -0.54 -4.13
C ASP A 87 -2.08 -0.44 -4.68
N MET A 88 -2.32 0.59 -5.49
CA MET A 88 -3.62 0.92 -6.06
C MET A 88 -3.50 1.16 -7.56
N ALA A 89 -3.42 0.08 -8.32
CA ALA A 89 -3.25 0.14 -9.78
C ALA A 89 -4.53 -0.01 -10.61
N TYR A 90 -5.62 -0.46 -9.98
CA TYR A 90 -6.85 -0.91 -10.65
C TYR A 90 -8.11 -0.22 -10.10
N GLN A 91 -7.98 1.00 -9.56
CA GLN A 91 -9.12 1.73 -8.98
C GLN A 91 -10.25 1.91 -10.01
N GLY A 92 -11.45 1.47 -9.67
CA GLY A 92 -12.62 1.46 -10.54
C GLY A 92 -12.84 0.12 -11.26
N PHE A 93 -11.92 -0.84 -11.20
CA PHE A 93 -12.07 -2.15 -11.84
C PHE A 93 -12.68 -3.21 -10.92
N ALA A 94 -12.59 -3.06 -9.60
CA ALA A 94 -13.14 -4.05 -8.67
C ALA A 94 -14.66 -3.92 -8.58
N SER A 95 -15.16 -2.72 -8.30
CA SER A 95 -16.60 -2.46 -8.12
C SER A 95 -17.25 -1.64 -9.25
N GLY A 96 -16.48 -1.22 -10.26
CA GLY A 96 -16.93 -0.23 -11.24
C GLY A 96 -17.00 1.21 -10.69
N CYS A 97 -16.59 1.43 -9.44
CA CYS A 97 -16.71 2.72 -8.76
C CYS A 97 -15.41 3.10 -8.06
N VAL A 98 -14.84 4.23 -8.49
CA VAL A 98 -13.57 4.78 -7.99
C VAL A 98 -13.59 5.03 -6.48
N ASP A 99 -14.74 5.46 -5.94
CA ASP A 99 -14.89 5.72 -4.50
C ASP A 99 -14.95 4.46 -3.66
N ARG A 100 -15.68 3.44 -4.10
CA ARG A 100 -15.78 2.15 -3.40
C ARG A 100 -14.44 1.43 -3.38
N ASP A 101 -13.70 1.48 -4.49
CA ASP A 101 -12.38 0.86 -4.62
C ASP A 101 -11.31 1.57 -3.76
N ALA A 102 -11.57 2.81 -3.32
CA ALA A 102 -10.70 3.54 -2.39
C ALA A 102 -11.02 3.31 -0.90
N PHE A 103 -12.00 2.45 -0.58
CA PHE A 103 -12.50 2.27 0.79
C PHE A 103 -11.38 1.91 1.78
N SER A 104 -10.53 0.94 1.45
CA SER A 104 -9.45 0.46 2.33
C SER A 104 -8.49 1.59 2.72
N VAL A 105 -8.01 2.34 1.74
CA VAL A 105 -7.10 3.48 1.93
C VAL A 105 -7.76 4.57 2.79
N ARG A 106 -9.02 4.94 2.48
CA ARG A 106 -9.76 5.97 3.21
C ARG A 106 -10.01 5.56 4.67
N ASN A 107 -10.43 4.32 4.90
CA ASN A 107 -10.63 3.78 6.24
C ASN A 107 -9.35 3.90 7.08
N PHE A 108 -8.19 3.53 6.53
CA PHE A 108 -6.92 3.63 7.27
C PHE A 108 -6.56 5.08 7.63
N ILE A 109 -6.79 6.02 6.69
CA ILE A 109 -6.57 7.46 6.93
C ILE A 109 -7.52 8.01 8.00
N GLU A 110 -8.80 7.64 7.95
CA GLU A 110 -9.83 8.10 8.90
C GLU A 110 -9.53 7.64 10.34
N GLN A 111 -8.97 6.43 10.49
CA GLN A 111 -8.50 5.89 11.77
C GLN A 111 -7.15 6.49 12.24
N GLY A 112 -6.56 7.39 11.46
CA GLY A 112 -5.36 8.14 11.83
C GLY A 112 -4.04 7.46 11.48
N ASN A 113 -4.05 6.44 10.61
CA ASN A 113 -2.80 5.81 10.15
C ASN A 113 -2.03 6.74 9.20
N CYS A 114 -0.71 6.71 9.33
CA CYS A 114 0.19 7.19 8.30
C CYS A 114 0.25 6.15 7.19
N VAL A 115 -0.25 6.48 6.00
CA VAL A 115 -0.25 5.56 4.84
C VAL A 115 0.82 5.94 3.83
N ALA A 116 1.38 4.94 3.17
CA ALA A 116 2.10 5.10 1.92
C ALA A 116 1.19 4.61 0.77
N LEU A 117 1.16 5.30 -0.37
CA LEU A 117 0.31 4.94 -1.50
C LEU A 117 1.09 4.98 -2.82
N ALA A 118 1.10 3.87 -3.54
CA ALA A 118 1.48 3.81 -4.95
C ALA A 118 0.21 3.73 -5.79
N GLN A 119 -0.08 4.77 -6.58
CA GLN A 119 -1.27 4.82 -7.43
C GLN A 119 -0.88 4.81 -8.91
N SER A 120 -1.53 3.96 -9.69
CA SER A 120 -1.28 3.84 -11.13
C SER A 120 -2.54 4.18 -11.92
N PHE A 121 -2.42 5.07 -12.89
CA PHE A 121 -3.51 5.43 -13.81
C PHE A 121 -3.46 4.73 -15.16
N ALA A 122 -2.39 3.98 -15.46
CA ALA A 122 -2.22 3.39 -16.79
C ALA A 122 -3.34 2.43 -17.18
N LYS A 123 -3.88 1.67 -16.21
CA LYS A 123 -4.98 0.73 -16.46
C LYS A 123 -6.31 1.46 -16.55
N ASN A 124 -6.52 2.44 -15.68
CA ASN A 124 -7.78 3.18 -15.58
C ASN A 124 -8.00 4.17 -16.73
N MET A 125 -6.94 4.73 -17.29
CA MET A 125 -7.01 5.73 -18.36
C MET A 125 -6.50 5.20 -19.70
N GLY A 126 -6.16 3.90 -19.80
CA GLY A 126 -5.63 3.31 -21.03
C GLY A 126 -4.27 3.86 -21.47
N LEU A 127 -3.53 4.52 -20.57
CA LEU A 127 -2.25 5.19 -20.85
C LEU A 127 -1.07 4.21 -20.86
N TYR A 128 -1.26 3.02 -21.43
CA TYR A 128 -0.16 2.07 -21.62
C TYR A 128 0.86 2.69 -22.61
N GLY A 129 2.07 3.00 -22.13
CA GLY A 129 3.18 3.48 -22.97
C GLY A 129 3.34 5.00 -23.13
N ARG A 130 2.68 5.84 -22.31
CA ARG A 130 3.00 7.29 -22.23
C ARG A 130 3.33 7.70 -20.80
N CYS A 131 4.58 8.10 -20.57
CA CYS A 131 5.03 8.79 -19.36
C CYS A 131 4.70 10.28 -19.52
N ILE A 132 3.57 10.73 -18.98
CA ILE A 132 3.18 12.15 -19.06
C ILE A 132 3.69 12.88 -17.80
N PRO A 133 4.46 13.97 -17.92
CA PRO A 133 4.93 14.75 -16.78
C PRO A 133 3.79 15.34 -15.95
N GLN A 134 4.01 15.41 -14.63
CA GLN A 134 3.11 15.80 -13.54
C GLN A 134 2.15 16.99 -13.77
N LYS A 135 2.45 17.90 -14.71
CA LYS A 135 1.66 19.11 -14.95
C LYS A 135 0.43 18.92 -15.84
N ASP A 136 0.40 17.87 -16.66
CA ASP A 136 -0.65 17.67 -17.66
C ASP A 136 -1.18 16.23 -17.60
N ILE A 137 -2.15 15.93 -16.72
CA ILE A 137 -2.96 14.70 -16.72
C ILE A 137 -2.19 13.35 -16.52
N ALA A 138 -2.18 12.90 -15.25
CA ALA A 138 -2.36 11.51 -14.78
C ALA A 138 -1.74 10.32 -15.55
N GLY A 139 -0.46 10.39 -15.93
CA GLY A 139 0.37 9.20 -16.18
C GLY A 139 1.13 8.85 -14.90
N TYR A 140 0.90 7.66 -14.33
CA TYR A 140 1.52 7.12 -13.08
C TYR A 140 1.88 8.16 -11.99
N SER A 141 0.94 8.45 -11.08
CA SER A 141 1.23 9.28 -9.91
C SER A 141 1.65 8.39 -8.73
N PHE A 142 2.96 8.22 -8.53
CA PHE A 142 3.44 7.80 -7.23
C PHE A 142 3.35 9.00 -6.27
N SER A 143 2.35 8.98 -5.39
CA SER A 143 2.19 10.00 -4.35
C SER A 143 2.26 9.32 -2.99
N LEU A 144 3.42 9.41 -2.35
CA LEU A 144 3.57 9.05 -0.94
C LEU A 144 2.78 10.05 -0.08
N HIS A 145 1.48 9.83 0.04
CA HIS A 145 0.59 10.63 0.86
C HIS A 145 0.71 10.22 2.32
N ILE A 146 1.75 10.72 3.00
CA ILE A 146 1.83 10.65 4.46
C ILE A 146 0.74 11.55 5.03
N SER A 147 -0.43 10.98 5.35
CA SER A 147 -1.51 11.72 6.00
C SER A 147 -1.03 12.25 7.35
N LYS A 148 -0.89 13.58 7.44
CA LYS A 148 -0.81 14.29 8.72
C LYS A 148 -2.24 14.57 9.17
N ARG A 149 -2.82 13.73 10.04
CA ARG A 149 -3.82 14.28 10.97
C ARG A 149 -3.05 15.08 12.02
N MET A 150 -2.84 16.37 11.72
CA MET A 150 -2.36 17.35 12.68
C MET A 150 -3.34 17.40 13.85
N THR A 151 -3.02 16.74 14.95
CA THR A 151 -3.29 17.36 16.25
C THR A 151 -2.52 18.69 16.26
N LYS A 152 -3.05 19.74 16.89
CA LYS A 152 -2.59 21.15 16.87
C LYS A 152 -1.08 21.45 17.10
N SER A 153 -0.23 20.44 17.25
CA SER A 153 1.22 20.58 17.37
C SER A 153 1.91 20.38 16.02
N ARG A 154 2.81 21.30 15.64
CA ARG A 154 3.68 21.25 14.45
C ARG A 154 4.69 20.09 14.45
N THR A 155 4.44 19.02 15.19
CA THR A 155 5.31 17.84 15.32
C THR A 155 4.86 16.73 14.38
N LEU A 156 5.81 16.18 13.62
CA LEU A 156 5.68 14.88 12.94
C LEU A 156 5.13 13.84 13.94
N SER A 157 4.32 12.89 13.49
CA SER A 157 3.79 11.85 14.38
C SER A 157 4.95 11.10 15.06
N PRO A 158 4.82 10.61 16.30
CA PRO A 158 5.88 9.84 16.97
C PRO A 158 6.36 8.63 16.16
N LEU A 159 5.48 8.07 15.31
CA LEU A 159 5.83 7.06 14.32
C LEU A 159 6.81 7.64 13.29
N LEU A 160 6.46 8.74 12.60
CA LEU A 160 7.34 9.39 11.61
C LEU A 160 8.64 9.91 12.23
N LEU A 161 8.61 10.47 13.43
CA LEU A 161 9.81 10.85 14.18
C LEU A 161 10.67 9.63 14.50
N GLY A 162 10.05 8.52 14.91
CA GLY A 162 10.73 7.26 15.13
C GLY A 162 11.34 6.66 13.86
N LEU A 163 10.59 6.68 12.75
CA LEU A 163 11.04 6.22 11.43
C LEU A 163 12.13 7.14 10.86
N ALA A 164 12.06 8.44 11.10
CA ALA A 164 13.07 9.42 10.69
C ALA A 164 14.31 9.40 11.60
N SER A 165 14.17 8.98 12.87
CA SER A 165 15.28 8.84 13.81
C SER A 165 16.15 7.61 13.54
N ASP A 166 15.58 6.57 12.91
CA ASP A 166 16.34 5.43 12.39
C ASP A 166 16.81 5.76 10.96
N SER A 167 18.06 6.22 10.86
CA SER A 167 18.66 6.64 9.59
C SER A 167 18.65 5.54 8.53
N ASN A 168 18.73 4.27 8.94
CA ASN A 168 18.66 3.14 8.03
C ASN A 168 17.22 2.96 7.52
N TYR A 169 16.22 3.02 8.39
CA TYR A 169 14.83 2.88 7.99
C TYR A 169 14.37 4.03 7.06
N PHE A 170 14.71 5.26 7.40
CA PHE A 170 14.40 6.42 6.57
C PHE A 170 15.06 6.35 5.20
N SER A 171 16.32 5.92 5.12
CA SER A 171 17.04 5.70 3.86
C SER A 171 16.34 4.64 2.99
N LYS A 172 15.88 3.53 3.58
CA LYS A 172 15.12 2.51 2.84
C LYS A 172 13.80 3.04 2.30
N LEU A 173 13.06 3.85 3.07
CA LEU A 173 11.83 4.49 2.58
C LEU A 173 12.10 5.52 1.47
N LEU A 174 13.18 6.28 1.57
CA LEU A 174 13.60 7.23 0.55
C LEU A 174 13.96 6.51 -0.76
N ASN A 175 14.72 5.41 -0.66
CA ASN A 175 15.07 4.56 -1.80
C ASN A 175 13.82 3.93 -2.44
N LEU A 176 12.87 3.47 -1.62
CA LEU A 176 11.59 2.96 -2.10
C LEU A 176 10.82 4.04 -2.87
N SER A 177 10.73 5.26 -2.32
CA SER A 177 10.09 6.40 -2.97
C SER A 177 10.78 6.75 -4.30
N PHE A 178 12.11 6.75 -4.32
CA PHE A 178 12.89 7.04 -5.52
C PHE A 178 12.62 5.99 -6.59
N MET A 179 12.80 4.70 -6.30
CA MET A 179 12.58 3.63 -7.29
C MET A 179 11.17 3.59 -7.84
N LEU A 180 10.15 3.80 -7.00
CA LEU A 180 8.77 3.87 -7.46
C LEU A 180 8.54 5.09 -8.38
N SER A 181 9.25 6.21 -8.16
CA SER A 181 9.19 7.34 -9.08
C SER A 181 9.96 7.13 -10.39
N THR A 182 11.10 6.43 -10.38
CA THR A 182 11.95 6.25 -11.57
C THR A 182 11.46 5.11 -12.48
N LEU A 183 11.01 3.99 -11.92
CA LEU A 183 10.62 2.82 -12.72
C LEU A 183 9.26 2.96 -13.42
N PHE A 184 8.37 3.85 -12.92
CA PHE A 184 7.13 4.18 -13.62
C PHE A 184 7.27 5.39 -14.58
N ALA A 185 8.48 5.96 -14.67
CA ALA A 185 8.84 7.02 -15.62
C ALA A 185 9.50 6.51 -16.91
N ILE A 186 9.80 5.20 -17.00
CA ILE A 186 10.32 4.50 -18.19
C ILE A 186 9.17 3.72 -18.84
#